data_AF-A0A413RJV5-F1
#
_entry.id   AF-A0A413RJV5-F1
#
_cell.length_a   1.000
_cell.length_b   1.000
_cell.length_c   1.000
_cell.angle_alpha   90.00
_cell.angle_beta   90.00
_cell.angle_gamma   90.00
#
_symmetry.space_group_name_H-M   'P 1'
#
loop_
_entity.id
_entity.type
_entity.pdbx_description
1 polymer ?
#
loop_
_entity_poly.entity_id
_entity_poly.type
_entity_poly.pdbx_seq_one_letter_code
_entity_poly.pdbx_strand_id
1 'polypeptide(L)'
;MTEVVEAWAEPDDVFCLVYRQPLYGDVLLGLRRAVEPDWTIDGVVDEILSFELGEPLGSLFDTLIRNDAGVHWWNGHPDEWKVRR
;
A
#
# COMPACT_ATOMS: atom_id res chain seq x y z
N MET A 1 12.99 -9.72 1.29
CA MET A 1 12.60 -8.68 2.24
C MET A 1 11.99 -7.53 1.45
N THR A 2 10.93 -6.90 1.95
CA THR A 2 10.36 -5.70 1.33
C THR A 2 11.39 -4.58 1.37
N GLU A 3 11.60 -3.91 0.24
CA GLU A 3 12.50 -2.76 0.12
C GLU A 3 11.67 -1.52 -0.18
N VAL A 4 11.77 -0.49 0.67
CA VAL A 4 11.18 0.81 0.39
C VAL A 4 12.08 1.58 -0.57
N VAL A 5 11.52 2.00 -1.70
CA VAL A 5 12.20 2.77 -2.75
C VAL A 5 12.01 4.26 -2.54
N GLU A 6 10.78 4.68 -2.23
CA GLU A 6 10.42 6.08 -2.05
C GLU A 6 9.24 6.19 -1.08
N ALA A 7 9.17 7.27 -0.31
CA ALA A 7 8.05 7.58 0.57
C ALA A 7 7.84 9.08 0.67
N TRP A 8 6.58 9.51 0.64
CA TRP A 8 6.21 10.93 0.82
C TRP A 8 4.80 11.05 1.40
N ALA A 9 4.46 12.26 1.83
CA ALA A 9 3.10 12.63 2.18
C ALA A 9 2.55 13.64 1.16
N GLU A 10 1.27 13.52 0.87
CA GLU A 10 0.49 14.46 0.08
C GLU A 10 -0.41 15.30 1.02
N PRO A 11 -1.08 16.35 0.53
CA PRO A 11 -2.15 17.00 1.28
C PRO A 11 -3.23 16.01 1.74
N ASP A 12 -4.06 16.43 2.69
CA ASP A 12 -5.18 15.63 3.24
C ASP A 12 -4.74 14.32 3.92
N ASP A 13 -3.58 14.34 4.60
CA ASP A 13 -3.05 13.23 5.39
C ASP A 13 -2.88 11.92 4.61
N VAL A 14 -2.58 12.03 3.31
CA VAL A 14 -2.32 10.87 2.44
C VAL A 14 -0.84 10.51 2.48
N PHE A 15 -0.55 9.28 2.90
CA PHE A 15 0.78 8.68 2.84
C PHE A 15 0.96 7.90 1.53
N CYS A 16 2.12 8.07 0.90
CA CYS A 16 2.51 7.36 -0.31
C CYS A 16 3.80 6.58 -0.09
N LEU A 17 3.82 5.33 -0.55
CA LEU A 17 4.97 4.44 -0.46
C LEU A 17 5.18 3.71 -1.78
N VAL A 18 6.40 3.76 -2.31
CA VAL A 18 6.84 2.91 -3.43
C VAL A 18 7.82 1.88 -2.89
N TYR A 19 7.58 0.61 -3.20
CA TYR A 19 8.36 -0.49 -2.64
C TYR A 19 8.48 -1.67 -3.61
N ARG A 20 9.46 -2.52 -3.34
CA ARG A 20 9.64 -3.83 -3.99
C ARG A 20 9.34 -4.94 -3.00
N GLN A 21 8.64 -5.96 -3.46
CA GLN A 21 8.40 -7.19 -2.71
C GLN A 21 8.97 -8.39 -3.49
N PRO A 22 9.72 -9.30 -2.84
CA PRO A 22 10.30 -10.46 -3.51
C PRO A 22 9.28 -11.34 -4.24
N LEU A 23 8.02 -11.33 -3.80
CA LEU A 23 6.93 -12.12 -4.37
C LEU A 23 6.53 -11.66 -5.79
N TYR A 24 6.84 -10.41 -6.18
CA TYR A 24 6.51 -9.85 -7.49
C TYR A 24 7.75 -9.57 -8.36
N GLY A 25 8.90 -10.16 -8.01
CA GLY A 25 10.14 -9.93 -8.75
C GLY A 25 10.55 -8.45 -8.76
N ASP A 26 10.81 -7.91 -9.95
CA ASP A 26 11.29 -6.53 -10.15
C ASP A 26 10.16 -5.49 -10.25
N VAL A 27 8.91 -5.88 -9.97
CA VAL A 27 7.77 -4.96 -10.07
C VAL A 27 7.81 -3.91 -8.95
N LEU A 28 7.61 -2.66 -9.35
CA LEU A 28 7.38 -1.54 -8.42
C LEU A 28 5.90 -1.49 -8.03
N LEU A 29 5.66 -1.57 -6.73
CA LEU A 29 4.35 -1.43 -6.10
C LEU A 29 4.25 -0.05 -5.47
N GLY A 30 3.08 0.56 -5.57
CA GLY A 30 2.75 1.83 -4.94
C GLY A 30 1.56 1.67 -4.01
N LEU A 31 1.67 2.16 -2.78
CA LEU A 31 0.56 2.32 -1.84
C LEU A 31 0.28 3.81 -1.68
N ARG A 32 -0.96 4.22 -1.89
CA ARG A 32 -1.45 5.58 -1.61
C ARG A 32 -2.63 5.47 -0.66
N ARG A 33 -2.45 5.91 0.59
CA ARG A 33 -3.39 5.66 1.69
C ARG A 33 -3.65 6.92 2.49
N ALA A 34 -4.94 7.27 2.63
CA ALA A 34 -5.34 8.27 3.62
C ALA A 34 -5.14 7.71 5.03
N VAL A 35 -4.52 8.51 5.89
CA VAL A 35 -4.40 8.23 7.32
C VAL A 35 -5.61 8.81 8.04
N GLU A 36 -6.29 7.99 8.84
CA GLU A 36 -7.42 8.50 9.62
C GLU A 36 -6.92 9.44 10.73
N PRO A 37 -7.64 10.54 11.02
CA PRO A 37 -7.16 11.56 11.97
C PRO A 37 -6.90 11.07 13.40
N ASP A 38 -7.49 9.93 13.77
CA ASP A 38 -7.38 9.32 15.10
C ASP A 38 -6.31 8.21 15.17
N TRP A 39 -5.64 7.89 14.07
CA TRP A 39 -4.58 6.89 14.06
C TRP A 39 -3.34 7.39 14.79
N THR A 40 -2.81 6.53 15.67
CA THR A 40 -1.47 6.73 16.24
C THR A 40 -0.42 6.32 15.23
N ILE A 41 0.82 6.79 15.40
CA ILE A 41 1.97 6.33 14.59
C ILE A 41 2.09 4.80 14.63
N ASP A 42 1.92 4.20 15.81
CA ASP A 42 1.97 2.74 15.97
C ASP A 42 0.81 2.06 15.21
N GLY A 43 -0.37 2.66 15.18
CA GLY A 43 -1.52 2.17 14.41
C GLY A 43 -1.30 2.24 12.90
N VAL A 44 -0.71 3.34 12.40
CA VAL A 44 -0.29 3.46 11.00
C VAL A 44 0.73 2.35 10.66
N VAL A 45 1.73 2.16 11.52
CA VAL A 45 2.77 1.15 11.32
C VAL A 45 2.17 -0.25 11.28
N ASP A 46 1.27 -0.58 12.20
CA ASP A 46 0.67 -1.92 12.24
C ASP A 46 -0.24 -2.18 11.04
N GLU A 47 -1.18 -1.28 10.75
CA GLU A 47 -2.12 -1.45 9.62
C GLU A 47 -1.38 -1.45 8.28
N ILE A 48 -0.49 -0.48 8.05
CA ILE A 48 0.16 -0.34 6.76
C ILE A 48 1.31 -1.34 6.61
N LEU A 49 2.27 -1.36 7.54
CA LEU A 49 3.48 -2.17 7.37
C LEU A 49 3.24 -3.65 7.67
N SER A 50 2.37 -3.99 8.63
CA SER A 50 2.09 -5.38 8.98
C SER A 50 0.98 -5.98 8.12
N PHE A 51 -0.14 -5.27 7.89
CA PHE A 51 -1.26 -5.82 7.12
C PHE A 51 -1.17 -5.51 5.64
N GLU A 52 -1.12 -4.24 5.22
CA GLU A 52 -1.17 -3.87 3.81
C GLU A 52 0.11 -4.23 3.02
N LEU A 53 1.29 -4.12 3.65
CA LEU A 53 2.57 -4.53 3.08
C LEU A 53 3.00 -5.95 3.47
N GLY A 54 2.37 -6.56 4.48
CA GLY A 54 2.70 -7.91 4.93
C GLY A 54 1.85 -8.97 4.28
N GLU A 55 0.56 -8.70 4.06
CA GLU A 55 -0.28 -9.51 3.19
C GLU A 55 0.11 -9.18 1.74
N PRO A 56 0.27 -10.19 0.87
CA PRO A 56 0.54 -9.93 -0.52
C PRO A 56 -0.63 -9.10 -1.06
N LEU A 57 -0.33 -7.97 -1.70
CA LEU A 57 -1.22 -7.35 -2.70
C LEU A 57 -1.62 -8.31 -3.84
N GLY A 58 -1.44 -9.62 -3.68
CA GLY A 58 -1.33 -10.63 -4.74
C GLY A 58 -2.67 -11.14 -5.20
N SER A 59 -3.69 -11.06 -4.36
CA SER A 59 -5.08 -11.15 -4.82
C SER A 59 -5.54 -9.88 -5.54
N LEU A 60 -4.83 -8.76 -5.38
CA LEU A 60 -5.17 -7.47 -5.97
C LEU A 60 -4.20 -7.04 -7.08
N PHE A 61 -3.14 -7.81 -7.37
CA PHE A 61 -2.07 -7.37 -8.26
C PHE A 61 -2.59 -7.09 -9.67
N ASP A 62 -3.48 -7.96 -10.16
CA ASP A 62 -4.12 -7.81 -11.47
C ASP A 62 -5.11 -6.64 -11.54
N THR A 63 -5.48 -6.04 -10.40
CA THR A 63 -6.39 -4.88 -10.32
C THR A 63 -5.66 -3.56 -10.08
N LEU A 64 -4.34 -3.59 -9.92
CA LEU A 64 -3.53 -2.39 -9.71
C LEU A 64 -3.45 -1.54 -10.98
N ILE A 65 -3.51 -0.21 -10.79
CA ILE A 65 -3.41 0.73 -11.90
C ILE A 65 -1.94 1.06 -12.10
N ARG A 66 -1.39 0.70 -13.26
CA ARG A 66 -0.01 1.03 -13.63
C ARG A 66 0.07 2.47 -14.16
N ASN A 67 1.00 3.26 -13.63
CA ASN A 67 1.28 4.61 -14.14
C ASN A 67 2.41 4.61 -15.20
N ASP A 68 2.68 5.78 -15.79
CA ASP A 68 3.73 5.97 -16.82
C ASP A 68 5.16 5.68 -16.30
N ALA A 69 5.38 5.79 -14.99
CA ALA A 69 6.64 5.44 -14.33
C ALA A 69 6.78 3.93 -14.09
N GLY A 70 5.77 3.13 -14.43
CA GLY A 70 5.76 1.68 -14.27
C GLY A 70 5.42 1.19 -12.87
N VAL A 71 4.97 2.07 -11.97
CA VAL A 71 4.52 1.73 -10.62
C VAL A 71 3.07 1.25 -10.66
N HIS A 72 2.79 0.12 -10.01
CA HIS A 72 1.46 -0.46 -9.88
C HIS A 72 0.82 0.05 -8.58
N TRP A 73 -0.11 0.98 -8.71
CA TRP A 73 -0.70 1.70 -7.58
C TRP A 73 -1.93 1.02 -7.03
N TRP A 74 -1.95 0.90 -5.70
CA TRP A 74 -3.11 0.60 -4.89
C TRP A 74 -3.48 1.84 -4.06
N ASN A 75 -4.74 2.29 -4.18
CA ASN A 75 -5.24 3.49 -3.50
C ASN A 75 -6.06 3.16 -2.23
N GLY A 76 -5.82 2.00 -1.60
CA GLY A 76 -6.61 1.52 -0.47
C GLY A 76 -7.85 0.70 -0.87
N HIS A 77 -8.68 0.37 0.13
CA HIS A 77 -9.60 -0.77 0.10
C HIS A 77 -10.55 -0.87 -1.11
N PRO A 78 -10.61 -2.04 -1.79
CA PRO A 78 -11.83 -2.52 -2.42
C PRO A 78 -12.84 -2.98 -1.34
N ASP A 79 -14.11 -2.62 -1.50
CA ASP A 79 -15.21 -2.73 -0.50
C ASP A 79 -15.47 -4.14 0.07
N GLU A 80 -14.96 -5.21 -0.55
CA GLU A 80 -15.50 -6.55 -0.34
C GLU A 80 -14.83 -7.38 0.78
N TRP A 81 -13.61 -7.04 1.20
CA TRP A 81 -12.85 -7.92 2.10
C TRP A 81 -13.06 -7.68 3.61
N LYS A 82 -13.78 -6.63 4.01
CA LYS A 82 -14.11 -6.32 5.42
C LYS A 82 -15.38 -7.01 5.94
N VAL A 83 -16.01 -7.90 5.16
CA VAL A 83 -17.32 -8.50 5.53
C VAL A 83 -17.20 -9.73 6.46
N ARG A 84 -16.01 -10.16 6.88
CA ARG A 84 -15.88 -11.22 7.88
C ARG A 84 -15.55 -10.66 9.26
N ARG A 85 -16.63 -10.29 9.97
CA ARG A 85 -16.70 -10.27 11.43
C ARG A 85 -16.78 -11.68 11.98
#